data_AF-A0A067K8B7-F1
#
_entry.id   AF-A0A067K8B7-F1
#
_cell.length_a   1.000
_cell.length_b   1.000
_cell.length_c   1.000
_cell.angle_alpha   90.00
_cell.angle_beta   90.00
_cell.angle_gamma   90.00
#
_symmetry.space_group_name_H-M   'P 1'
#
loop_
_entity.id
_entity.type
_entity.pdbx_description
1 polymer ?
#
loop_
_entity_poly.entity_id
_entity_poly.type
_entity_poly.pdbx_seq_one_letter_code
_entity_poly.pdbx_strand_id
1 'polypeptide(L)'
;MKLVSGSDNFRFLFTELVDNEPVLFVYASETNTWLSVKARGDSGSFPRGNQRESDYIFLNVVNGPYESLVVAVSLKSGAQPIVVRPRFYREREEEQQQLTVGFSWGNVIDRLYVYGDGHMLIIKSNGVGDADTGARMLNGIELWGLGLNGRQWEYNSEVPCKLMEQIKKPYRVIMGCLERREGVIRAVLLSNFEGLWDIIWVCYDTGRCSWNWIPVPGCKMKGLNMAGIAFSSGLTL
;
A
#
# COMPACT_ATOMS: atom_id res chain seq x y z
N MET A 1 7.29 -2.45 -5.61
CA MET A 1 7.46 -2.98 -6.98
C MET A 1 6.25 -2.60 -7.82
N LYS A 2 6.39 -2.44 -9.13
CA LYS A 2 5.30 -2.15 -10.06
C LYS A 2 5.61 -2.73 -11.44
N LEU A 3 4.63 -3.40 -12.05
CA LEU A 3 4.65 -3.79 -13.44
C LEU A 3 3.88 -2.74 -14.27
N VAL A 4 4.49 -2.26 -15.35
CA VAL A 4 3.87 -1.30 -16.28
C VAL A 4 3.84 -1.95 -17.65
N SER A 5 2.66 -2.35 -18.11
CA SER A 5 2.49 -3.03 -19.39
C SER A 5 2.02 -2.06 -20.49
N GLY A 6 2.65 -2.15 -21.66
CA GLY A 6 2.16 -1.62 -22.94
C GLY A 6 1.50 -2.72 -23.78
N SER A 7 1.33 -2.49 -25.09
CA SER A 7 0.71 -3.46 -26.00
C SER A 7 1.51 -4.76 -26.13
N ASP A 8 2.84 -4.63 -26.30
CA ASP A 8 3.71 -5.79 -26.61
C ASP A 8 4.91 -5.93 -25.66
N ASN A 9 5.15 -4.89 -24.85
CA ASN A 9 6.29 -4.81 -23.94
C ASN A 9 5.81 -4.39 -22.55
N PHE A 10 6.50 -4.84 -21.52
CA PHE A 10 6.35 -4.37 -20.14
C PHE A 10 7.66 -3.80 -19.58
N ARG A 11 7.52 -2.95 -18.57
CA ARG A 11 8.59 -2.52 -17.69
C ARG A 11 8.31 -3.01 -16.28
N PHE A 12 9.34 -3.51 -15.63
CA PHE A 12 9.27 -3.90 -14.22
C PHE A 12 10.12 -2.94 -13.40
N LEU A 13 9.53 -2.31 -12.39
CA LEU A 13 10.16 -1.28 -11.57
C LEU A 13 10.13 -1.68 -10.10
N PHE A 14 11.25 -1.54 -9.42
CA PHE A 14 11.32 -1.61 -7.96
C PHE A 14 12.42 -0.71 -7.43
N THR A 15 12.38 -0.47 -6.13
CA THR A 15 13.32 0.43 -5.45
C THR A 15 13.81 -0.23 -4.19
N GLU A 16 15.09 -0.07 -3.92
CA GLU A 16 15.77 -0.63 -2.76
C GLU A 16 16.82 0.37 -2.24
N LEU A 17 17.24 0.22 -0.99
CA LEU A 17 18.38 0.95 -0.45
C LEU A 17 19.68 0.20 -0.81
N VAL A 18 20.53 0.83 -1.62
CA VAL A 18 21.89 0.37 -1.89
C VAL A 18 22.84 1.36 -1.23
N ASP A 19 23.67 0.91 -0.29
CA ASP A 19 24.55 1.77 0.50
C ASP A 19 23.81 2.95 1.16
N ASN A 20 22.63 2.66 1.73
CA ASN A 20 21.73 3.63 2.37
C ASN A 20 21.15 4.71 1.43
N GLU A 21 21.22 4.49 0.12
CA GLU A 21 20.71 5.40 -0.90
C GLU A 21 19.59 4.73 -1.69
N PRO A 22 18.44 5.39 -1.89
CA PRO A 22 17.36 4.81 -2.69
C PRO A 22 17.77 4.72 -4.16
N VAL A 23 17.80 3.50 -4.69
CA VAL A 23 18.09 3.21 -6.10
C VAL A 23 16.85 2.62 -6.76
N LEU A 24 16.47 3.20 -7.89
CA LEU A 24 15.45 2.67 -8.78
C LEU A 24 16.09 1.65 -9.72
N PHE A 25 15.49 0.47 -9.80
CA PHE A 25 15.79 -0.55 -10.79
C PHE A 25 14.64 -0.64 -11.79
N VAL A 26 14.97 -0.61 -13.08
CA VAL A 26 14.03 -0.74 -14.18
C VAL A 26 14.50 -1.84 -15.11
N TYR A 27 13.67 -2.85 -15.29
CA TYR A 27 13.82 -3.81 -16.38
C TYR A 27 12.90 -3.41 -17.53
N ALA A 28 13.44 -3.37 -18.75
CA ALA A 28 12.69 -3.14 -19.97
C ALA A 28 12.69 -4.43 -20.81
N SER A 29 11.51 -5.01 -21.03
CA SER A 29 11.38 -6.23 -21.85
C SER A 29 11.73 -6.00 -23.33
N GLU A 30 11.48 -4.81 -23.87
CA GLU A 30 11.78 -4.45 -25.26
C GLU A 30 13.27 -4.63 -25.61
N THR A 31 14.16 -4.20 -24.71
CA THR A 31 15.60 -4.29 -24.89
C THR A 31 16.23 -5.44 -24.09
N ASN A 32 15.44 -6.11 -23.25
CA ASN A 32 15.88 -7.11 -22.28
C ASN A 32 17.06 -6.64 -21.40
N THR A 33 17.00 -5.38 -20.94
CA THR A 33 18.07 -4.76 -20.15
C THR A 33 17.59 -4.24 -18.80
N TRP A 34 18.52 -4.19 -17.85
CA TRP A 34 18.36 -3.54 -16.57
C TRP A 34 19.01 -2.17 -16.58
N LEU A 35 18.32 -1.19 -16.00
CA LEU A 35 18.83 0.14 -15.69
C LEU A 35 18.72 0.37 -14.19
N SER A 36 19.78 0.89 -13.57
CA SER A 36 19.75 1.37 -12.19
C SER A 36 19.98 2.89 -12.15
N VAL A 37 19.17 3.60 -11.38
CA VAL A 37 19.24 5.06 -11.26
C VAL A 37 19.11 5.45 -9.80
N LYS A 38 20.12 6.16 -9.26
CA LYS A 38 20.04 6.72 -7.92
C LYS A 38 18.98 7.84 -7.87
N ALA A 39 18.08 7.74 -6.91
CA ALA A 39 17.06 8.74 -6.69
C ALA A 39 17.66 10.02 -6.11
N ARG A 40 17.15 11.17 -6.57
CA ARG A 40 17.57 12.48 -6.09
C ARG A 40 16.77 12.86 -4.85
N GLY A 41 17.44 13.42 -3.83
CA GLY A 41 16.76 14.02 -2.69
C GLY A 41 15.83 15.15 -3.12
N ASP A 42 14.67 15.27 -2.48
CA ASP A 42 13.69 16.33 -2.74
C ASP A 42 14.33 17.72 -2.60
N SER A 43 14.38 18.48 -3.70
CA SER A 43 14.82 19.89 -3.72
C SER A 43 13.68 20.87 -3.42
N GLY A 44 12.52 20.39 -2.96
CA GLY A 44 11.37 21.20 -2.56
C GLY A 44 10.39 21.51 -3.69
N SER A 45 10.58 20.93 -4.87
CA SER A 45 9.76 21.15 -6.06
C SER A 45 9.03 19.88 -6.47
N PHE A 46 8.19 19.36 -5.58
CA PHE A 46 7.26 18.29 -5.94
C PHE A 46 6.12 18.85 -6.81
N PRO A 47 5.76 18.22 -7.94
CA PRO A 47 4.58 18.63 -8.70
C PRO A 47 3.31 18.50 -7.84
N ARG A 48 2.51 19.57 -7.85
CA ARG A 48 1.29 19.73 -7.06
C ARG A 48 0.25 18.66 -7.43
N GLY A 49 -0.51 18.19 -6.44
CA GLY A 49 -1.27 16.93 -6.49
C GLY A 49 -2.31 16.73 -7.59
N ASN A 50 -2.71 17.76 -8.34
CA ASN A 50 -3.64 17.62 -9.47
C ASN A 50 -2.94 17.20 -10.78
N GLN A 51 -1.59 17.22 -10.85
CA GLN A 51 -0.81 16.71 -12.00
C GLN A 51 -0.31 15.27 -11.80
N ARG A 52 -0.61 14.64 -10.66
CA ARG A 52 -0.10 13.30 -10.31
C ARG A 52 -0.85 12.15 -10.98
N GLU A 53 -2.01 12.43 -11.57
CA GLU A 53 -2.96 11.41 -12.02
C GLU A 53 -2.46 10.54 -13.18
N SER A 54 -1.45 11.02 -13.93
CA SER A 54 -0.92 10.34 -15.11
C SER A 54 0.61 10.28 -15.20
N ASP A 55 1.34 10.99 -14.34
CA ASP A 55 2.75 11.31 -14.63
C ASP A 55 3.75 10.57 -13.75
N TYR A 56 3.31 9.95 -12.64
CA TYR A 56 4.20 9.35 -11.65
C TYR A 56 3.75 7.99 -11.12
N ILE A 57 4.71 7.10 -10.91
CA ILE A 57 4.60 5.88 -10.11
C ILE A 57 5.28 6.12 -8.77
N PHE A 58 4.66 5.69 -7.68
CA PHE A 58 5.21 5.83 -6.34
C PHE A 58 5.58 4.46 -5.79
N LEU A 59 6.87 4.27 -5.50
CA LEU A 59 7.43 3.01 -5.01
C LEU A 59 7.89 3.20 -3.56
N ASN A 60 7.34 2.41 -2.64
CA ASN A 60 7.78 2.44 -1.24
C ASN A 60 9.14 1.76 -1.10
N VAL A 61 10.03 2.35 -0.31
CA VAL A 61 11.37 1.84 -0.01
C VAL A 61 11.48 1.46 1.45
N VAL A 62 11.16 2.39 2.35
CA VAL A 62 11.19 2.21 3.80
C VAL A 62 9.87 2.69 4.37
N ASN A 63 9.27 1.90 5.25
CA ASN A 63 8.09 2.30 5.99
C ASN A 63 8.31 2.00 7.47
N GLY A 64 8.30 3.04 8.30
CA GLY A 64 8.49 2.93 9.73
C GLY A 64 7.92 4.13 10.51
N PRO A 65 7.91 4.04 11.85
CA PRO A 65 7.33 5.06 12.74
C PRO A 65 7.89 6.46 12.52
N TYR A 66 9.19 6.52 12.25
CA TYR A 66 9.95 7.77 12.23
C TYR A 66 10.37 8.15 10.82
N GLU A 67 10.24 7.24 9.86
CA GLU A 67 10.64 7.44 8.48
C GLU A 67 9.74 6.63 7.54
N SER A 68 9.11 7.32 6.60
CA SER A 68 8.57 6.72 5.39
C SER A 68 9.34 7.30 4.22
N LEU A 69 9.85 6.44 3.35
CA LEU A 69 10.61 6.80 2.16
C LEU A 69 9.91 6.20 0.94
N VAL A 70 9.46 7.08 0.06
CA VAL A 70 8.79 6.74 -1.20
C VAL A 70 9.61 7.34 -2.34
N VAL A 71 9.78 6.61 -3.44
CA VAL A 71 10.41 7.13 -4.65
C VAL A 71 9.32 7.39 -5.67
N ALA A 72 9.22 8.64 -6.14
CA ALA A 72 8.39 9.00 -7.27
C ALA A 72 9.19 8.87 -8.56
N VAL A 73 8.67 8.06 -9.48
CA VAL A 73 9.25 7.78 -10.79
C VAL A 73 8.34 8.41 -11.84
N SER A 74 8.85 9.37 -12.61
CA SER A 74 8.05 9.91 -13.70
C SER A 74 7.91 8.89 -14.83
N LEU A 75 6.71 8.84 -15.42
CA LEU A 75 6.46 8.08 -16.64
C LEU A 75 7.05 8.76 -17.89
N LYS A 76 7.42 10.05 -17.80
CA LYS A 76 8.10 10.77 -18.88
C LYS A 76 9.58 10.36 -18.95
N SER A 77 10.06 10.11 -20.16
CA SER A 77 11.44 9.66 -20.41
C SER A 77 12.47 10.68 -19.88
N GLY A 78 13.56 10.19 -19.29
CA GLY A 78 14.72 10.99 -18.88
C GLY A 78 14.59 11.74 -17.55
N ALA A 79 13.44 11.70 -16.88
CA ALA A 79 13.27 12.32 -15.57
C ALA A 79 13.93 11.47 -14.46
N GLN A 80 14.72 12.12 -13.61
CA GLN A 80 15.36 11.46 -12.47
C GLN A 80 14.33 11.09 -11.39
N PRO A 81 14.39 9.88 -10.80
CA PRO A 81 13.51 9.52 -9.68
C PRO A 81 13.73 10.45 -8.48
N ILE A 82 12.65 10.80 -7.79
CA ILE A 82 12.67 11.76 -6.68
C ILE A 82 12.32 11.05 -5.38
N VAL A 83 13.13 11.26 -4.34
CA VAL A 83 12.87 10.75 -2.99
C VAL A 83 11.85 11.64 -2.29
N VAL A 84 10.80 11.03 -1.77
CA VAL A 84 9.73 11.64 -0.99
C VAL A 84 9.80 11.08 0.43
N ARG A 85 9.70 11.95 1.42
CA ARG A 85 9.71 11.57 2.85
C ARG A 85 8.43 12.01 3.55
N PRO A 86 7.29 11.36 3.29
CA PRO A 86 6.05 11.70 3.98
C PRO A 86 6.19 11.41 5.48
N ARG A 87 5.64 12.29 6.29
CA ARG A 87 5.51 12.12 7.75
C ARG A 87 4.04 12.15 8.14
N PHE A 88 3.71 11.56 9.27
CA PHE A 88 2.41 11.82 9.87
C PHE A 88 2.41 13.20 10.51
N TYR A 89 1.34 13.96 10.31
CA TYR A 89 1.20 15.26 10.93
C TYR A 89 1.07 15.09 12.45
N ARG A 90 1.95 15.75 13.20
CA ARG A 90 1.99 15.70 14.67
C ARG A 90 1.59 17.08 15.22
N GLU A 91 0.35 17.51 14.97
CA GLU A 91 -0.20 18.67 15.66
C GLU A 91 -0.91 18.24 16.94
N ARG A 92 -0.48 18.86 18.05
CA ARG A 92 -1.05 18.94 19.41
C ARG A 92 -1.17 17.67 20.25
N GLU A 93 -0.31 17.65 21.26
CA GLU A 93 -0.29 16.80 22.45
C GLU A 93 -1.50 16.98 23.41
N GLU A 94 -2.64 17.56 23.01
CA GLU A 94 -3.71 17.91 23.97
C GLU A 94 -5.12 17.40 23.65
N GLU A 95 -5.34 16.66 22.56
CA GLU A 95 -6.58 15.91 22.40
C GLU A 95 -6.27 14.45 22.11
N GLN A 96 -6.61 13.59 23.06
CA GLN A 96 -6.63 12.13 22.96
C GLN A 96 -7.70 11.63 21.97
N GLN A 97 -7.88 12.29 20.83
CA GLN A 97 -8.35 11.63 19.62
C GLN A 97 -7.12 11.03 18.95
N GLN A 98 -6.79 9.83 19.42
CA GLN A 98 -5.70 8.98 18.98
C GLN A 98 -5.45 9.11 17.46
N LEU A 99 -4.43 9.89 17.07
CA LEU A 99 -3.81 9.71 15.76
C LEU A 99 -3.41 8.23 15.67
N THR A 100 -4.09 7.53 14.77
CA THR A 100 -4.21 6.07 14.70
C THR A 100 -2.96 5.47 14.04
N VAL A 101 -1.79 6.00 14.36
CA VAL A 101 -0.52 5.63 13.75
C VAL A 101 0.46 5.25 14.86
N GLY A 102 0.38 3.98 15.26
CA GLY A 102 1.34 3.35 16.15
C GLY A 102 2.11 2.31 15.35
N PHE A 103 3.41 2.51 15.19
CA PHE A 103 4.31 1.44 14.77
C PHE A 103 5.04 0.98 16.03
N SER A 104 4.65 -0.15 16.58
CA SER A 104 5.30 -0.72 17.77
C SER A 104 5.64 -2.18 17.54
N TRP A 105 6.94 -2.45 17.54
CA TRP A 105 7.49 -3.74 17.96
C TRP A 105 7.18 -3.92 19.45
N GLY A 106 6.49 -4.99 19.80
CA GLY A 106 6.19 -5.35 21.19
C GLY A 106 4.82 -4.88 21.67
N ASN A 107 3.88 -5.84 21.76
CA ASN A 107 2.69 -5.85 22.61
C ASN A 107 1.35 -5.21 22.19
N VAL A 108 1.17 -4.53 21.04
CA VAL A 108 -0.19 -4.17 20.55
C VAL A 108 -0.23 -4.16 19.02
N ILE A 109 -0.42 -5.31 18.40
CA ILE A 109 -0.52 -5.41 16.93
C ILE A 109 -2.00 -5.26 16.50
N ASP A 110 -2.62 -4.15 16.87
CA ASP A 110 -3.99 -3.85 16.45
C ASP A 110 -4.03 -3.26 15.02
N ARG A 111 -2.87 -2.98 14.42
CA ARG A 111 -2.77 -2.28 13.14
C ARG A 111 -1.77 -2.94 12.19
N LEU A 112 -2.18 -3.14 10.93
CA LEU A 112 -1.31 -3.51 9.81
C LEU A 112 -1.34 -2.39 8.76
N TYR A 113 -0.16 -2.08 8.20
CA TYR A 113 -0.03 -1.07 7.16
C TYR A 113 0.25 -1.73 5.80
N VAL A 114 -0.50 -1.36 4.78
CA VAL A 114 -0.30 -1.81 3.39
C VAL A 114 -0.05 -0.60 2.52
N TYR A 115 1.08 -0.57 1.82
CA TYR A 115 1.49 0.58 1.02
C TYR A 115 1.50 0.26 -0.47
N GLY A 116 1.14 1.23 -1.29
CA GLY A 116 1.21 1.10 -2.74
C GLY A 116 0.78 2.36 -3.46
N ASP A 117 1.48 2.69 -4.54
CA ASP A 117 1.18 3.83 -5.41
C ASP A 117 0.92 5.15 -4.68
N GLY A 118 1.70 5.44 -3.64
CA GLY A 118 1.57 6.69 -2.88
C GLY A 118 0.32 6.76 -2.01
N HIS A 119 -0.26 5.60 -1.71
CA HIS A 119 -1.34 5.41 -0.76
C HIS A 119 -0.91 4.40 0.30
N MET A 120 -1.63 4.43 1.41
CA MET A 120 -1.45 3.53 2.53
C MET A 120 -2.84 3.11 3.03
N LEU A 121 -3.01 1.83 3.33
CA LEU A 121 -4.11 1.35 4.14
C LEU A 121 -3.65 1.06 5.55
N ILE A 122 -4.48 1.46 6.52
CA ILE A 122 -4.35 1.04 7.92
C ILE A 122 -5.48 0.06 8.22
N ILE A 123 -5.12 -1.19 8.44
CA ILE A 123 -6.04 -2.27 8.80
C ILE A 123 -6.08 -2.34 10.32
N LYS A 124 -7.24 -2.04 10.90
CA LYS A 124 -7.50 -2.10 12.34
C LYS A 124 -8.07 -3.45 12.72
N SER A 125 -7.61 -4.02 13.81
CA SER A 125 -8.08 -5.32 14.30
C SER A 125 -8.02 -5.42 15.81
N ASN A 126 -8.91 -6.23 16.37
CA ASN A 126 -8.92 -6.51 17.81
C ASN A 126 -8.57 -7.99 18.04
N GLY A 127 -7.97 -8.33 19.17
CA GLY A 127 -7.77 -9.72 19.59
C GLY A 127 -9.09 -10.49 19.70
N VAL A 128 -9.06 -11.78 19.36
CA VAL A 128 -10.20 -12.70 19.46
C VAL A 128 -9.77 -13.94 20.23
N GLY A 129 -10.50 -14.26 21.31
CA GLY A 129 -10.21 -15.43 22.14
C GLY A 129 -9.00 -15.24 23.05
N ASP A 130 -8.42 -16.35 23.51
CA ASP A 130 -7.22 -16.33 24.36
C ASP A 130 -6.00 -15.82 23.59
N ALA A 131 -5.15 -15.07 24.28
CA ALA A 131 -3.93 -14.48 23.70
C ALA A 131 -3.03 -15.52 23.02
N ASP A 132 -3.06 -16.76 23.50
CA ASP A 132 -2.29 -17.90 22.97
C ASP A 132 -2.72 -18.32 21.56
N THR A 133 -3.95 -18.00 21.14
CA THR A 133 -4.43 -18.33 19.80
C THR A 133 -3.88 -17.39 18.72
N GLY A 134 -3.44 -16.18 19.11
CA GLY A 134 -2.98 -15.14 18.20
C GLY A 134 -4.02 -14.67 17.17
N ALA A 135 -5.29 -15.06 17.32
CA ALA A 135 -6.36 -14.75 16.39
C ALA A 135 -6.84 -13.31 16.56
N ARG A 136 -7.25 -12.68 15.45
CA ARG A 136 -7.69 -11.29 15.40
C ARG A 136 -8.90 -11.13 14.53
N MET A 137 -9.74 -10.17 14.86
CA MET A 137 -10.91 -9.77 14.07
C MET A 137 -10.60 -8.50 13.31
N LEU A 138 -10.77 -8.54 11.99
CA LEU A 138 -10.77 -7.33 11.17
C LEU A 138 -11.92 -6.41 11.57
N ASN A 139 -11.64 -5.16 11.96
CA ASN A 139 -12.65 -4.23 12.46
C ASN A 139 -12.69 -2.89 11.74
N GLY A 140 -11.65 -2.50 11.01
CA GLY A 140 -11.66 -1.26 10.23
C GLY A 140 -10.55 -1.23 9.19
N ILE A 141 -10.76 -0.44 8.14
CA ILE A 141 -9.77 -0.20 7.09
C ILE A 141 -9.83 1.29 6.75
N GLU A 142 -8.76 2.00 7.08
CA GLU A 142 -8.58 3.39 6.67
C GLU A 142 -7.70 3.47 5.42
N LEU A 143 -7.96 4.48 4.61
CA LEU A 143 -7.19 4.86 3.44
C LEU A 143 -6.57 6.23 3.65
N TRP A 144 -5.27 6.28 3.38
CA TRP A 144 -4.43 7.46 3.47
C TRP A 144 -3.68 7.64 2.14
N GLY A 145 -3.39 8.88 1.79
CA GLY A 145 -2.69 9.26 0.57
C GLY A 145 -1.51 10.19 0.84
N LEU A 146 -0.55 10.23 -0.07
CA LEU A 146 0.49 11.26 -0.08
C LEU A 146 -0.15 12.63 -0.30
N GLY A 147 0.04 13.55 0.65
CA GLY A 147 -0.44 14.92 0.54
C GLY A 147 0.11 15.66 -0.67
N LEU A 148 -0.50 16.80 -1.00
CA LEU A 148 -0.22 17.55 -2.24
C LEU A 148 1.25 17.96 -2.40
N ASN A 149 1.96 18.16 -1.29
CA ASN A 149 3.38 18.51 -1.26
C ASN A 149 4.30 17.28 -1.07
N GLY A 150 3.75 16.08 -0.89
CA GLY A 150 4.48 14.83 -0.66
C GLY A 150 5.11 14.72 0.73
N ARG A 151 4.98 15.75 1.58
CA ARG A 151 5.65 15.79 2.89
C ARG A 151 4.86 15.12 4.00
N GLN A 152 3.60 14.81 3.76
CA GLN A 152 2.74 14.22 4.77
C GLN A 152 1.82 13.14 4.22
N TRP A 153 1.45 12.21 5.09
CA TRP A 153 0.33 11.32 4.89
C TRP A 153 -0.96 12.03 5.30
N GLU A 154 -1.96 12.02 4.43
CA GLU A 154 -3.27 12.65 4.63
C GLU A 154 -4.34 11.56 4.67
N TYR A 155 -5.29 11.70 5.59
CA TYR A 155 -6.43 10.80 5.68
C TYR A 155 -7.37 11.07 4.49
N ASN A 156 -7.78 10.01 3.79
CA ASN A 156 -8.69 10.11 2.66
C ASN A 156 -10.10 9.61 3.03
N SER A 157 -10.20 8.39 3.53
CA SER A 157 -11.50 7.73 3.76
C SER A 157 -11.35 6.49 4.64
N GLU A 158 -12.47 5.95 5.12
CA GLU A 158 -12.55 4.69 5.85
C GLU A 158 -13.66 3.83 5.24
N VAL A 159 -13.46 2.51 5.23
CA VAL A 159 -14.47 1.56 4.74
C VAL A 159 -15.75 1.69 5.57
N PRO A 160 -16.94 1.92 4.96
CA PRO A 160 -18.18 2.10 5.68
C PRO A 160 -18.57 0.88 6.52
N CYS A 161 -19.22 1.09 7.68
CA CYS A 161 -19.61 0.01 8.59
C CYS A 161 -20.40 -1.12 7.92
N LYS A 162 -21.36 -0.78 7.04
CA LYS A 162 -22.14 -1.78 6.28
C LYS A 162 -21.28 -2.68 5.39
N LEU A 163 -20.17 -2.15 4.87
CA LEU A 163 -19.22 -2.92 4.07
C LEU A 163 -18.29 -3.72 4.98
N MET A 164 -17.85 -3.11 6.09
CA MET A 164 -17.07 -3.80 7.11
C MET A 164 -17.79 -5.03 7.65
N GLU A 165 -19.10 -4.98 7.91
CA GLU A 165 -19.89 -6.12 8.36
C GLU A 165 -19.86 -7.31 7.39
N GLN A 166 -19.71 -7.06 6.09
CA GLN A 166 -19.65 -8.10 5.07
C GLN A 166 -18.26 -8.76 4.97
N ILE A 167 -17.20 -7.99 5.24
CA ILE A 167 -15.82 -8.46 5.10
C ILE A 167 -15.15 -8.81 6.44
N LYS A 168 -15.82 -8.51 7.56
CA LYS A 168 -15.36 -8.79 8.92
C LYS A 168 -15.19 -10.29 9.13
N LYS A 169 -13.99 -10.69 9.53
CA LYS A 169 -13.65 -12.09 9.78
C LYS A 169 -12.43 -12.24 10.67
N PRO A 170 -12.29 -13.40 11.34
CA PRO A 170 -11.09 -13.73 12.07
C PRO A 170 -9.93 -14.05 11.12
N TYR A 171 -8.71 -13.74 11.55
CA TYR A 171 -7.47 -14.10 10.88
C TYR A 171 -6.33 -14.25 11.89
N ARG A 172 -5.32 -15.05 11.54
CA ARG A 172 -4.03 -15.10 12.24
C ARG A 172 -2.95 -14.35 11.47
N VAL A 173 -2.99 -14.45 10.14
CA VAL A 173 -2.12 -13.71 9.24
C VAL A 173 -2.98 -12.94 8.26
N ILE A 174 -2.62 -11.68 8.02
CA ILE A 174 -3.19 -10.91 6.92
C ILE A 174 -2.05 -10.15 6.25
N MET A 175 -2.08 -10.14 4.92
CA MET A 175 -1.16 -9.37 4.07
C MET A 175 -1.98 -8.65 3.01
N GLY A 176 -1.41 -7.63 2.39
CA GLY A 176 -2.15 -6.87 1.40
C GLY A 176 -1.28 -6.30 0.29
N CYS A 177 -1.96 -5.97 -0.80
CA CYS A 177 -1.44 -5.19 -1.91
C CYS A 177 -2.38 -4.00 -2.15
N LEU A 178 -1.80 -2.86 -2.50
CA LEU A 178 -2.51 -1.63 -2.81
C LEU A 178 -2.03 -1.11 -4.16
N GLU A 179 -2.95 -0.77 -5.04
CA GLU A 179 -2.65 -0.22 -6.36
C GLU A 179 -3.63 0.91 -6.66
N ARG A 180 -3.15 1.98 -7.32
CA ARG A 180 -4.02 2.99 -7.90
C ARG A 180 -3.96 2.92 -9.41
N ARG A 181 -5.13 2.81 -10.05
CA ARG A 181 -5.29 2.81 -11.50
C ARG A 181 -6.64 3.38 -11.89
N GLU A 182 -6.67 4.24 -12.90
CA GLU A 182 -7.90 4.81 -13.49
C GLU A 182 -8.83 5.47 -12.45
N GLY A 183 -8.26 6.22 -11.50
CA GLY A 183 -9.04 6.89 -10.44
C GLY A 183 -9.61 5.94 -9.38
N VAL A 184 -9.23 4.66 -9.41
CA VAL A 184 -9.65 3.66 -8.41
C VAL A 184 -8.43 3.18 -7.64
N ILE A 185 -8.52 3.23 -6.31
CA ILE A 185 -7.56 2.61 -5.41
C ILE A 185 -8.08 1.23 -5.08
N ARG A 186 -7.36 0.20 -5.53
CA ARG A 186 -7.70 -1.22 -5.37
C ARG A 186 -6.82 -1.80 -4.28
N ALA A 187 -7.45 -2.46 -3.32
CA ALA A 187 -6.78 -3.14 -2.25
C ALA A 187 -7.22 -4.59 -2.20
N VAL A 188 -6.23 -5.48 -2.23
CA VAL A 188 -6.46 -6.92 -2.10
C VAL A 188 -5.75 -7.38 -0.85
N LEU A 189 -6.52 -7.91 0.10
CA LEU A 189 -6.04 -8.46 1.36
C LEU A 189 -6.19 -9.98 1.33
N LEU A 190 -5.11 -10.68 1.65
CA LEU A 190 -5.10 -12.13 1.79
C LEU A 190 -4.99 -12.45 3.28
N SER A 191 -6.00 -13.14 3.82
CA SER A 191 -6.06 -13.55 5.21
C SER A 191 -5.96 -15.06 5.34
N ASN A 192 -5.29 -15.54 6.38
CA ASN A 192 -5.29 -16.94 6.79
C ASN A 192 -5.88 -17.09 8.20
N PHE A 193 -6.79 -18.04 8.37
CA PHE A 193 -7.29 -18.48 9.66
C PHE A 193 -7.33 -20.01 9.69
N GLU A 194 -6.59 -20.63 10.62
CA GLU A 194 -6.54 -22.10 10.78
C GLU A 194 -6.24 -22.87 9.48
N GLY A 195 -5.36 -22.31 8.63
CA GLY A 195 -4.99 -22.92 7.36
C GLY A 195 -5.99 -22.69 6.23
N LEU A 196 -7.11 -22.01 6.47
CA LEU A 196 -8.05 -21.54 5.45
C LEU A 196 -7.64 -20.16 4.97
N TRP A 197 -7.43 -20.03 3.66
CA TRP A 197 -7.09 -18.77 3.02
C TRP A 197 -8.31 -18.12 2.38
N ASP A 198 -8.38 -16.80 2.49
CA ASP A 198 -9.48 -16.01 1.95
C ASP A 198 -9.00 -14.64 1.44
N ILE A 199 -9.68 -14.12 0.41
CA ILE A 199 -9.32 -12.90 -0.29
C ILE A 199 -10.40 -11.84 -0.04
N ILE A 200 -9.99 -10.68 0.45
CA ILE A 200 -10.83 -9.47 0.51
C ILE A 200 -10.37 -8.54 -0.60
N TRP A 201 -11.25 -8.17 -1.52
CA TRP A 201 -10.97 -7.15 -2.52
C TRP A 201 -11.87 -5.94 -2.31
N VAL A 202 -11.30 -4.84 -1.85
CA VAL A 202 -12.02 -3.56 -1.73
C VAL A 202 -11.44 -2.52 -2.69
N CYS A 203 -12.30 -1.68 -3.21
CA CYS A 203 -11.97 -0.60 -4.12
C CYS A 203 -12.53 0.71 -3.59
N TYR A 204 -11.73 1.77 -3.65
CA TYR A 204 -12.15 3.13 -3.40
C TYR A 204 -12.10 3.92 -4.71
N ASP A 205 -13.25 4.37 -5.17
CA ASP A 205 -13.38 5.29 -6.30
C ASP A 205 -13.10 6.71 -5.81
N THR A 206 -12.00 7.31 -6.26
CA THR A 206 -11.61 8.65 -5.80
C THR A 206 -12.48 9.76 -6.37
N GLY A 207 -13.14 9.53 -7.51
CA GLY A 207 -14.04 10.52 -8.13
C GLY A 207 -15.42 10.54 -7.47
N ARG A 208 -15.91 9.37 -7.04
CA ARG A 208 -17.20 9.21 -6.34
C ARG A 208 -17.07 9.24 -4.82
N CYS A 209 -15.85 9.22 -4.29
CA CYS A 209 -15.56 9.09 -2.86
C CYS A 209 -16.28 7.89 -2.22
N SER A 210 -16.33 6.76 -2.93
CA SER A 210 -17.15 5.61 -2.54
C SER A 210 -16.35 4.31 -2.49
N TRP A 211 -16.64 3.49 -1.48
CA TRP A 211 -16.09 2.14 -1.35
C TRP A 211 -16.99 1.09 -1.98
N ASN A 212 -16.38 0.11 -2.63
CA ASN A 212 -17.02 -1.09 -3.15
C ASN A 212 -16.23 -2.33 -2.73
N TRP A 213 -16.93 -3.42 -2.44
CA TRP A 213 -16.33 -4.74 -2.25
C TRP A 213 -16.57 -5.56 -3.51
N ILE A 214 -15.51 -6.18 -4.02
CA ILE A 214 -15.57 -7.08 -5.17
C ILE A 214 -15.60 -8.50 -4.63
N PRO A 215 -16.71 -9.25 -4.80
CA PRO A 215 -16.76 -10.64 -4.38
C PRO A 215 -15.78 -11.47 -5.23
N VAL A 216 -14.86 -12.14 -4.56
CA VAL A 216 -13.90 -13.06 -5.20
C VAL A 216 -14.38 -14.49 -4.97
N PRO A 217 -14.32 -15.39 -5.97
CA PRO A 217 -14.67 -16.79 -5.77
C PRO A 217 -13.87 -17.39 -4.60
N GLY A 218 -14.58 -18.07 -3.70
CA GLY A 218 -13.96 -18.69 -2.53
C GLY A 218 -12.91 -19.71 -2.98
N CYS A 219 -11.63 -19.42 -2.72
CA CYS A 219 -10.53 -20.24 -3.22
C CYS A 219 -10.45 -21.59 -2.48
N LYS A 220 -11.05 -21.70 -1.28
CA LYS A 220 -11.04 -22.89 -0.40
C LYS A 220 -9.65 -23.52 -0.24
N MET A 221 -8.60 -22.70 -0.37
CA MET A 221 -7.22 -23.17 -0.32
C MET A 221 -6.86 -23.52 1.12
N LYS A 222 -6.25 -24.70 1.30
CA LYS A 222 -5.84 -25.24 2.59
C LYS A 222 -4.32 -25.34 2.66
N GLY A 223 -3.73 -24.99 3.80
CA GLY A 223 -2.32 -25.25 4.09
C GLY A 223 -1.63 -24.10 4.83
N LEU A 224 -0.50 -24.43 5.47
CA LEU A 224 0.30 -23.49 6.25
C LEU A 224 1.33 -22.72 5.41
N ASN A 225 1.70 -23.24 4.24
CA ASN A 225 2.76 -22.70 3.37
C ASN A 225 2.17 -22.11 2.09
N MET A 226 1.62 -20.90 2.16
CA MET A 226 1.39 -20.07 0.97
C MET A 226 2.19 -18.76 1.01
N ALA A 227 3.39 -18.80 1.60
CA ALA A 227 4.34 -17.69 1.64
C ALA A 227 4.79 -17.15 0.26
N GLY A 228 4.23 -17.68 -0.84
CA GLY A 228 4.61 -17.35 -2.22
C GLY A 228 3.46 -16.89 -3.12
N ILE A 229 2.26 -16.57 -2.62
CA ILE A 229 1.31 -15.81 -3.45
C ILE A 229 1.80 -14.36 -3.51
N ALA A 230 2.66 -14.09 -4.49
CA ALA A 230 3.01 -12.74 -4.87
C ALA A 230 1.81 -12.12 -5.59
N PHE A 231 1.25 -11.03 -5.03
CA PHE A 231 0.41 -10.12 -5.80
C PHE A 231 1.30 -9.46 -6.86
N SER A 232 1.38 -10.08 -8.03
CA SER A 232 1.88 -9.40 -9.22
C SER A 232 0.74 -8.55 -9.75
N SER A 233 0.94 -7.24 -9.88
CA SER A 233 -0.05 -6.27 -10.38
C SER A 233 -0.30 -6.41 -11.90
N GLY A 234 -0.21 -7.64 -12.43
CA GLY A 234 -0.45 -8.00 -13.82
C GLY A 234 -1.86 -8.53 -14.09
N LEU A 235 -2.77 -8.52 -13.12
CA LEU A 235 -4.15 -8.96 -13.34
C LEU A 235 -4.96 -7.84 -14.01
N THR A 236 -4.78 -7.71 -15.32
CA THR A 236 -5.87 -7.27 -16.20
C THR A 236 -6.91 -8.38 -16.23
N LEU A 237 -8.04 -8.17 -15.53
CA LEU A 237 -9.30 -8.83 -15.85
C LEU A 237 -10.12 -7.89 -16.71
#